data_AF-A0A356L8M2-F1
#
_entry.id   AF-A0A356L8M2-F1
#
_cell.length_a   1.000
_cell.length_b   1.000
_cell.length_c   1.000
_cell.angle_alpha   90.00
_cell.angle_beta   90.00
_cell.angle_gamma   90.00
#
_symmetry.space_group_name_H-M   'P 1'
#
loop_
_entity.id
_entity.type
_entity.pdbx_description
1 polymer ?
#
loop_
_entity_poly.entity_id
_entity_poly.type
_entity_poly.pdbx_seq_one_letter_code
_entity_poly.pdbx_strand_id
1 'polypeptide(L)'
;MNIPVSDIIKFHLVRTHCHIDCLNYFAGLLGAAFPMHDSDKFTEPYQTGYAYRNYVGYHPNMQMLPQQEELYKRVHDEHHHMQPHHVGAWDDVHQIPKEILTEMVCDWHSANFEQAVILNQTEYESVRAFYDRVMSRLTWSDAQRKFILELIAELARRVDNDAVRAIWTPALEL
;
A
#
# COMPACT_ATOMS: atom_id res chain seq x y z
N MET A 1 -11.57 25.72 5.02
CA MET A 1 -10.52 26.21 4.10
C MET A 1 -10.66 25.40 2.82
N ASN A 2 -10.79 26.04 1.65
CA ASN A 2 -10.85 25.32 0.38
C ASN A 2 -9.42 25.11 -0.09
N ILE A 3 -8.94 23.86 -0.05
CA ILE A 3 -7.62 23.52 -0.56
C ILE A 3 -7.72 23.29 -2.07
N PRO A 4 -6.82 23.85 -2.87
CA PRO A 4 -6.78 23.60 -4.30
C PRO A 4 -6.64 22.10 -4.60
N VAL A 5 -7.41 21.60 -5.58
CA VAL A 5 -7.33 20.21 -6.03
C VAL A 5 -5.92 19.85 -6.50
N SER A 6 -5.20 20.80 -7.08
CA SER A 6 -3.80 20.65 -7.48
C SER A 6 -2.89 20.27 -6.31
N ASP A 7 -3.14 20.81 -5.12
CA ASP A 7 -2.31 20.56 -3.94
C ASP A 7 -2.61 19.18 -3.36
N ILE A 8 -3.89 18.77 -3.37
CA ILE A 8 -4.35 17.43 -3.00
C ILE A 8 -3.74 16.37 -3.93
N ILE A 9 -3.75 16.62 -5.24
CA ILE A 9 -3.13 15.73 -6.23
C ILE A 9 -1.62 15.69 -6.04
N LYS A 10 -0.95 16.83 -5.85
CA LYS A 10 0.51 16.87 -5.60
C LYS A 10 0.89 16.05 -4.37
N PHE A 11 0.15 16.21 -3.28
CA PHE A 11 0.32 15.41 -2.06
C PHE A 11 0.22 13.91 -2.35
N HIS A 12 -0.83 13.51 -3.07
CA HIS A 12 -1.03 12.12 -3.46
C HIS A 12 0.13 11.56 -4.28
N LEU A 13 0.61 12.30 -5.28
CA LEU A 13 1.69 11.83 -6.15
C LEU A 13 3.00 11.62 -5.39
N VAL A 14 3.37 12.55 -4.50
CA VAL A 14 4.56 12.39 -3.64
C VAL A 14 4.43 11.15 -2.77
N ARG A 15 3.28 10.98 -2.11
CA ARG A 15 3.02 9.79 -1.28
C ARG A 15 3.10 8.49 -2.10
N THR A 16 2.48 8.45 -3.28
CA THR A 16 2.46 7.24 -4.12
C THR A 16 3.85 6.88 -4.62
N HIS A 17 4.68 7.88 -4.95
CA HIS A 17 6.10 7.64 -5.25
C HIS A 17 6.85 7.05 -4.04
N CYS A 18 6.73 7.65 -2.85
CA CYS A 18 7.35 7.11 -1.63
C CYS A 18 6.90 5.66 -1.35
N HIS A 19 5.62 5.35 -1.56
CA HIS A 19 5.09 4.00 -1.39
C HIS A 19 5.74 2.99 -2.34
N ILE A 20 5.85 3.34 -3.62
CA ILE A 20 6.46 2.48 -4.64
C ILE A 20 7.95 2.29 -4.39
N ASP A 21 8.67 3.37 -4.02
CA ASP A 21 10.09 3.31 -3.70
C ASP A 21 10.35 2.45 -2.45
N CYS A 22 9.50 2.58 -1.43
CA CYS A 22 9.60 1.80 -0.20
C CYS A 22 9.30 0.31 -0.45
N LEU A 23 8.29 0.01 -1.26
CA LEU A 23 8.02 -1.35 -1.72
C LEU A 23 9.22 -1.92 -2.49
N ASN A 24 9.81 -1.16 -3.41
CA ASN A 24 10.97 -1.59 -4.19
C ASN A 24 12.25 -1.73 -3.35
N TYR A 25 12.38 -0.98 -2.25
CA TYR A 25 13.42 -1.23 -1.26
C TYR A 25 13.26 -2.62 -0.62
N PHE A 26 12.07 -2.98 -0.14
CA PHE A 26 11.82 -4.33 0.40
C PHE A 26 12.02 -5.42 -0.66
N ALA A 27 11.52 -5.21 -1.87
CA ALA A 27 11.72 -6.12 -2.98
C ALA A 27 13.21 -6.33 -3.27
N GLY A 28 14.00 -5.26 -3.26
CA GLY A 28 15.46 -5.30 -3.44
C GLY A 28 16.17 -6.12 -2.37
N LEU A 29 15.72 -6.10 -1.12
CA LEU A 29 16.23 -7.00 -0.09
C LEU A 29 16.01 -8.47 -0.48
N LEU A 30 14.88 -8.79 -1.11
CA LEU A 30 14.53 -10.14 -1.55
C LEU A 30 15.08 -10.51 -2.94
N GLY A 31 15.79 -9.60 -3.61
CA GLY A 31 16.29 -9.81 -4.98
C GLY A 31 15.22 -9.66 -6.06
N ALA A 32 14.15 -8.91 -5.79
CA ALA A 32 13.05 -8.61 -6.70
C ALA A 32 12.92 -7.11 -6.98
N ALA A 33 12.06 -6.73 -7.93
CA ALA A 33 11.68 -5.35 -8.20
C ALA A 33 10.28 -5.29 -8.83
N PHE A 34 9.50 -4.28 -8.45
CA PHE A 34 8.12 -4.05 -8.90
C PHE A 34 7.91 -2.57 -9.27
N PRO A 35 8.58 -2.05 -10.31
CA PRO A 35 8.53 -0.62 -10.66
C PRO A 35 7.18 -0.15 -11.22
N MET A 36 6.30 -1.09 -11.61
CA MET A 36 4.97 -0.79 -12.16
C MET A 36 3.86 -0.81 -11.09
N HIS A 37 4.20 -1.13 -9.84
CA HIS A 37 3.25 -1.16 -8.72
C HIS A 37 2.51 0.19 -8.63
N ASP A 38 1.18 0.16 -8.49
CA ASP A 38 0.34 1.36 -8.37
C ASP A 38 0.47 2.39 -9.52
N SER A 39 1.01 1.99 -10.68
CA SER A 39 1.23 2.92 -11.80
C SER A 39 -0.07 3.51 -12.39
N ASP A 40 -1.19 2.83 -12.22
CA ASP A 40 -2.52 3.30 -12.60
C ASP A 40 -2.95 4.54 -11.79
N LYS A 41 -2.53 4.65 -10.52
CA LYS A 41 -2.83 5.78 -9.63
C LYS A 41 -2.22 7.12 -10.08
N PHE A 42 -1.32 7.12 -11.07
CA PHE A 42 -0.80 8.35 -11.69
C PHE A 42 -1.70 8.90 -12.81
N THR A 43 -2.77 8.20 -13.17
CA THR A 43 -3.64 8.55 -14.30
C THR A 43 -5.10 8.71 -13.88
N GLU A 44 -5.87 9.51 -14.62
CA GLU A 44 -7.31 9.64 -14.37
C GLU A 44 -8.07 8.37 -14.82
N PRO A 45 -9.15 7.98 -14.13
CA PRO A 45 -9.76 8.63 -12.95
C PRO A 45 -9.12 8.27 -11.59
N TYR A 46 -8.13 7.36 -11.57
CA TYR A 46 -7.54 6.81 -10.33
C TYR A 46 -6.84 7.88 -9.50
N GLN A 47 -6.07 8.75 -10.15
CA GLN A 47 -5.35 9.85 -9.51
C GLN A 47 -6.29 10.70 -8.65
N THR A 48 -7.35 11.26 -9.24
CA THR A 48 -8.29 12.10 -8.50
C THR A 48 -9.01 11.30 -7.41
N GLY A 49 -9.45 10.08 -7.70
CA GLY A 49 -10.19 9.26 -6.72
C GLY A 49 -9.37 8.92 -5.47
N TYR A 50 -8.11 8.53 -5.63
CA TYR A 50 -7.24 8.26 -4.47
C TYR A 50 -6.74 9.54 -3.78
N ALA A 51 -6.56 10.64 -4.52
CA ALA A 51 -5.96 11.84 -3.95
C ALA A 51 -6.79 12.43 -2.80
N TYR A 52 -8.11 12.52 -2.95
CA TYR A 52 -8.99 13.01 -1.87
C TYR A 52 -8.99 12.09 -0.65
N ARG A 53 -9.07 10.77 -0.86
CA ARG A 53 -9.10 9.80 0.24
C ARG A 53 -7.81 9.84 1.05
N ASN A 54 -6.67 9.87 0.37
CA ASN A 54 -5.36 9.94 1.02
C ASN A 54 -5.27 11.25 1.79
N TYR A 55 -5.54 12.39 1.14
CA TYR A 55 -5.46 13.70 1.77
C TYR A 55 -6.30 13.80 3.04
N VAL A 56 -7.56 13.33 3.02
CA VAL A 56 -8.42 13.30 4.21
C VAL A 56 -7.87 12.37 5.30
N GLY A 57 -7.22 11.25 4.93
CA GLY A 57 -6.55 10.36 5.88
C GLY A 57 -5.46 11.03 6.71
N TYR A 58 -4.75 12.00 6.11
CA TYR A 58 -3.70 12.79 6.77
C TYR A 58 -4.23 14.06 7.46
N HIS A 59 -5.45 14.46 7.16
CA HIS A 59 -6.06 15.69 7.66
C HIS A 59 -7.34 15.35 8.44
N PRO A 60 -7.24 14.97 9.72
CA PRO A 60 -8.35 14.39 10.50
C PRO A 60 -9.56 15.32 10.68
N ASN A 61 -9.37 16.63 10.47
CA ASN A 61 -10.44 17.63 10.53
C ASN A 61 -11.20 17.80 9.21
N MET A 62 -10.83 17.05 8.17
CA MET A 62 -11.46 17.15 6.86
C MET A 62 -12.41 15.99 6.63
N GLN A 63 -13.45 16.26 5.84
CA GLN A 63 -14.39 15.26 5.38
C GLN A 63 -14.40 15.28 3.86
N MET A 64 -14.47 14.08 3.29
CA MET A 64 -14.59 13.92 1.86
C MET A 64 -16.03 14.26 1.43
N LEU A 65 -16.18 14.98 0.30
CA LEU A 65 -17.49 15.23 -0.28
C LEU A 65 -18.07 13.92 -0.84
N PRO A 66 -19.41 13.73 -0.83
CA PRO A 66 -20.03 12.48 -1.30
C PRO A 66 -19.61 12.06 -2.72
N GLN A 67 -19.48 13.01 -3.64
CA GLN A 67 -19.08 12.72 -5.03
C GLN A 67 -17.64 12.17 -5.12
N GLN A 68 -16.75 12.66 -4.24
CA GLN A 68 -15.37 12.17 -4.19
C GLN A 68 -15.28 10.81 -3.49
N GLU A 69 -16.17 10.55 -2.54
CA GLU A 69 -16.30 9.23 -1.92
C GLU A 69 -16.78 8.18 -2.93
N GLU A 70 -17.79 8.50 -3.74
CA GLU A 70 -18.26 7.63 -4.81
C GLU A 70 -17.17 7.38 -5.86
N LEU A 71 -16.45 8.42 -6.26
CA LEU A 71 -15.32 8.29 -7.18
C LEU A 71 -14.23 7.38 -6.59
N TYR A 72 -13.81 7.63 -5.35
CA TYR A 72 -12.82 6.81 -4.65
C TYR A 72 -13.25 5.35 -4.60
N LYS A 73 -14.47 5.05 -4.12
CA LYS A 73 -14.98 3.67 -4.01
C LYS A 73 -14.90 2.94 -5.35
N ARG A 74 -15.36 3.59 -6.43
CA ARG A 74 -15.30 3.00 -7.77
C ARG A 74 -13.87 2.67 -8.19
N VAL A 75 -12.96 3.65 -8.16
CA VAL A 75 -11.58 3.42 -8.63
C VAL A 75 -10.78 2.50 -7.71
N HIS A 76 -11.09 2.51 -6.42
CA HIS A 76 -10.53 1.58 -5.44
C HIS A 76 -10.92 0.14 -5.73
N ASP A 77 -12.22 -0.09 -5.95
CA ASP A 77 -12.72 -1.42 -6.23
C ASP A 77 -12.15 -1.91 -7.57
N GLU A 78 -12.19 -1.09 -8.63
CA GLU A 78 -11.57 -1.43 -9.91
C GLU A 78 -10.07 -1.77 -9.76
N HIS A 79 -9.29 -0.94 -9.05
CA HIS A 79 -7.87 -1.18 -8.80
C HIS A 79 -7.62 -2.52 -8.07
N HIS A 80 -8.37 -2.81 -7.01
CA HIS A 80 -8.25 -4.06 -6.26
C HIS A 80 -8.66 -5.31 -7.06
N HIS A 81 -9.51 -5.18 -8.08
CA HIS A 81 -9.86 -6.29 -8.97
C HIS A 81 -8.89 -6.44 -10.15
N MET A 82 -8.21 -5.36 -10.58
CA MET A 82 -7.34 -5.39 -11.75
C MET A 82 -5.86 -5.60 -11.42
N GLN A 83 -5.40 -5.18 -10.24
CA GLN A 83 -3.98 -5.27 -9.89
C GLN A 83 -3.69 -6.58 -9.15
N PRO A 84 -2.82 -7.46 -9.69
CA PRO A 84 -2.61 -8.81 -9.15
C PRO A 84 -2.03 -8.85 -7.74
N HIS A 85 -1.39 -7.79 -7.25
CA HIS A 85 -0.92 -7.72 -5.87
C HIS A 85 -2.04 -7.52 -4.84
N HIS A 86 -3.30 -7.40 -5.28
CA HIS A 86 -4.47 -7.46 -4.39
C HIS A 86 -5.13 -8.82 -4.48
N VAL A 87 -5.52 -9.36 -3.32
CA VAL A 87 -6.22 -10.65 -3.24
C VAL A 87 -7.54 -10.64 -4.03
N GLY A 88 -8.19 -9.47 -4.14
CA GLY A 88 -9.42 -9.29 -4.91
C GLY A 88 -9.29 -9.51 -6.43
N ALA A 89 -8.08 -9.53 -6.97
CA ALA A 89 -7.82 -9.80 -8.38
C ALA A 89 -7.84 -11.30 -8.73
N TRP A 90 -8.04 -12.18 -7.74
CA TRP A 90 -7.95 -13.63 -7.91
C TRP A 90 -9.23 -14.32 -7.46
N ASP A 91 -9.84 -15.09 -8.37
CA ASP A 91 -10.97 -15.96 -8.04
C ASP A 91 -10.53 -17.12 -7.12
N ASP A 92 -9.29 -17.58 -7.27
CA ASP A 92 -8.69 -18.65 -6.48
C ASP A 92 -7.28 -18.26 -6.02
N VAL A 93 -7.15 -18.04 -4.71
CA VAL A 93 -5.88 -17.64 -4.09
C VAL A 93 -4.77 -18.69 -4.21
N HIS A 94 -5.09 -19.96 -4.49
CA HIS A 94 -4.08 -21.00 -4.70
C HIS A 94 -3.29 -20.80 -6.01
N GLN A 95 -3.80 -19.97 -6.92
CA GLN A 95 -3.19 -19.70 -8.23
C GLN A 95 -2.20 -18.53 -8.18
N ILE A 96 -2.13 -17.80 -7.06
CA ILE A 96 -1.25 -16.65 -6.92
C ILE A 96 0.22 -17.12 -6.98
N PRO A 97 1.01 -16.65 -7.95
CA PRO A 97 2.41 -17.05 -8.10
C PRO A 97 3.28 -16.41 -7.01
N LYS A 98 4.45 -17.01 -6.75
CA LYS A 98 5.34 -16.58 -5.66
C LYS A 98 5.82 -15.14 -5.82
N GLU A 99 6.03 -14.69 -7.04
CA GLU A 99 6.45 -13.34 -7.37
C GLU A 99 5.39 -12.31 -6.93
N ILE A 100 4.10 -12.63 -7.13
CA ILE A 100 2.99 -11.79 -6.69
C ILE A 100 2.80 -11.87 -5.18
N LEU A 101 2.97 -13.05 -4.56
CA LEU A 101 2.99 -13.16 -3.10
C LEU A 101 4.14 -12.33 -2.48
N THR A 102 5.25 -12.22 -3.21
CA THR A 102 6.38 -11.38 -2.79
C THR A 102 6.03 -9.91 -2.87
N GLU A 103 5.43 -9.47 -3.98
CA GLU A 103 4.93 -8.10 -4.13
C GLU A 103 3.91 -7.75 -3.04
N MET A 104 2.93 -8.62 -2.78
CA MET A 104 1.94 -8.48 -1.71
C MET A 104 2.60 -8.23 -0.35
N VAL A 105 3.59 -9.04 0.02
CA VAL A 105 4.27 -8.88 1.32
C VAL A 105 5.06 -7.57 1.37
N CYS A 106 5.77 -7.20 0.30
CA CYS A 106 6.47 -5.91 0.24
C CYS A 106 5.50 -4.72 0.33
N ASP A 107 4.33 -4.81 -0.31
CA ASP A 107 3.25 -3.82 -0.23
C ASP A 107 2.72 -3.68 1.19
N TRP A 108 2.43 -4.79 1.88
CA TRP A 108 1.98 -4.75 3.28
C TRP A 108 3.01 -4.12 4.22
N HIS A 109 4.30 -4.37 4.00
CA HIS A 109 5.36 -3.69 4.74
C HIS A 109 5.36 -2.18 4.46
N SER A 110 5.27 -1.77 3.20
CA SER A 110 5.21 -0.35 2.80
C SER A 110 4.02 0.37 3.46
N ALA A 111 2.82 -0.20 3.34
CA ALA A 111 1.59 0.33 3.93
C ALA A 111 1.64 0.38 5.47
N ASN A 112 2.26 -0.62 6.12
CA ASN A 112 2.43 -0.64 7.57
C ASN A 112 3.37 0.48 8.05
N PHE A 113 4.49 0.69 7.36
CA PHE A 113 5.40 1.80 7.67
C PHE A 113 4.73 3.16 7.49
N GLU A 114 3.94 3.32 6.41
CA GLU A 114 3.15 4.52 6.17
C GLU A 114 2.20 4.83 7.34
N GLN A 115 1.45 3.82 7.82
CA GLN A 115 0.54 3.99 8.94
C GLN A 115 1.26 4.35 10.26
N ALA A 116 2.37 3.67 10.54
CA ALA A 116 3.13 3.89 11.76
C ALA A 116 3.78 5.28 11.80
N VAL A 117 4.39 5.71 10.69
CA VAL A 117 5.29 6.88 10.67
C VAL A 117 4.59 8.14 10.18
N ILE A 118 3.76 8.05 9.13
CA ILE A 118 3.17 9.23 8.50
C ILE A 118 1.85 9.61 9.17
N LEU A 119 1.01 8.62 9.50
CA LEU A 119 -0.25 8.87 10.21
C LEU A 119 -0.07 9.06 11.71
N ASN A 120 1.17 8.95 12.21
CA ASN A 120 1.54 9.06 13.64
C ASN A 120 0.63 8.24 14.55
N GLN A 121 0.22 7.05 14.10
CA GLN A 121 -0.65 6.17 14.86
C GLN A 121 0.18 5.45 15.92
N THR A 122 -0.08 5.73 17.19
CA THR A 122 0.56 5.03 18.31
C THR A 122 0.13 3.56 18.42
N GLU A 123 -1.03 3.23 17.85
CA GLU A 123 -1.53 1.86 17.70
C GLU A 123 -1.68 1.57 16.21
N TYR A 124 -0.80 0.71 15.67
CA TYR A 124 -0.89 0.24 14.28
C TYR A 124 -0.77 -1.28 14.21
N GLU A 125 -1.46 -1.87 13.24
CA GLU A 125 -1.50 -3.32 13.03
C GLU A 125 -0.19 -3.79 12.40
N SER A 126 0.63 -4.58 13.11
CA SER A 126 1.85 -5.16 12.52
C SER A 126 1.55 -5.95 11.23
N VAL A 127 2.51 -6.04 10.31
CA VAL A 127 2.38 -6.85 9.08
C VAL A 127 1.95 -8.28 9.36
N ARG A 128 2.42 -8.88 10.45
CA ARG A 128 2.00 -10.23 10.85
C ARG A 128 0.51 -10.29 11.20
N ALA A 129 0.02 -9.33 11.98
CA ALA A 129 -1.39 -9.25 12.35
C ALA A 129 -2.27 -8.96 11.12
N PHE A 130 -1.82 -8.07 10.23
CA PHE A 130 -2.47 -7.81 8.95
C PHE A 130 -2.58 -9.09 8.12
N TYR A 131 -1.47 -9.82 7.96
CA TYR A 131 -1.45 -11.12 7.29
C TYR A 131 -2.45 -12.09 7.92
N ASP A 132 -2.44 -12.27 9.24
CA ASP A 132 -3.37 -13.20 9.91
C ASP A 132 -4.83 -12.82 9.65
N ARG A 133 -5.16 -11.52 9.65
CA ARG A 133 -6.49 -11.00 9.31
C ARG A 133 -6.88 -11.27 7.86
N VAL A 134 -6.00 -11.03 6.89
CA VAL A 134 -6.25 -11.33 5.47
C VAL A 134 -6.43 -12.84 5.25
N MET A 135 -5.53 -13.65 5.83
CA MET A 135 -5.51 -15.10 5.66
C MET A 135 -6.68 -15.81 6.34
N SER A 136 -7.30 -15.19 7.34
CA SER A 136 -8.46 -15.76 8.04
C SER A 136 -9.72 -15.88 7.17
N ARG A 137 -9.79 -15.12 6.08
CA ARG A 137 -11.00 -14.99 5.23
C ARG A 137 -11.06 -16.02 4.11
N LEU A 138 -9.93 -16.64 3.77
CA LEU A 138 -9.77 -17.49 2.59
C LEU A 138 -9.01 -18.76 2.95
N THR A 139 -9.18 -19.80 2.16
CA THR A 139 -8.41 -21.04 2.31
C THR A 139 -7.12 -20.92 1.52
N TRP A 140 -5.98 -20.94 2.21
CA TRP A 140 -4.65 -20.88 1.63
C TRP A 140 -3.90 -22.19 1.87
N SER A 141 -3.06 -22.59 0.93
CA SER A 141 -2.21 -23.78 1.10
C SER A 141 -1.13 -23.56 2.18
N ASP A 142 -0.72 -24.65 2.81
CA ASP A 142 0.39 -24.63 3.79
C ASP A 142 1.70 -24.13 3.18
N ALA A 143 1.94 -24.44 1.89
CA ALA A 143 3.11 -23.98 1.17
C ALA A 143 3.11 -22.45 0.99
N GLN A 144 1.97 -21.85 0.63
CA GLN A 144 1.85 -20.39 0.52
C GLN A 144 1.98 -19.73 1.88
N ARG A 145 1.31 -20.26 2.91
CA ARG A 145 1.42 -19.76 4.29
C ARG A 145 2.87 -19.75 4.76
N LYS A 146 3.58 -20.87 4.59
CA LYS A 146 4.99 -20.99 4.95
C LYS A 146 5.84 -19.97 4.20
N PHE A 147 5.68 -19.88 2.88
CA PHE A 147 6.44 -18.94 2.05
C PHE A 147 6.24 -17.48 2.48
N ILE A 148 5.00 -17.05 2.68
CA ILE A 148 4.68 -15.67 3.11
C ILE A 148 5.30 -15.37 4.47
N LEU A 149 5.21 -16.31 5.43
CA LEU A 149 5.78 -16.12 6.75
C LEU A 149 7.31 -16.04 6.74
N GLU A 150 7.97 -16.80 5.87
CA GLU A 150 9.41 -16.69 5.65
C GLU A 150 9.79 -15.32 5.08
N LEU A 151 9.02 -14.77 4.13
CA LEU A 151 9.23 -13.42 3.60
C LEU A 151 9.07 -12.33 4.68
N ILE A 152 7.99 -12.39 5.47
CA ILE A 152 7.74 -11.42 6.56
C ILE A 152 8.90 -11.46 7.57
N ALA A 153 9.34 -12.65 7.97
CA ALA A 153 10.45 -12.80 8.91
C ALA A 153 11.77 -12.29 8.34
N GLU A 154 12.05 -12.58 7.07
CA GLU A 154 13.27 -12.14 6.40
C GLU A 154 13.34 -10.62 6.24
N LEU A 155 12.23 -9.98 5.87
CA LEU A 155 12.15 -8.52 5.82
C LEU A 155 12.31 -7.91 7.21
N ALA A 156 11.60 -8.41 8.22
CA ALA A 156 11.73 -7.92 9.59
C ALA A 156 13.19 -7.97 10.12
N ARG A 157 14.00 -8.92 9.64
CA ARG A 157 15.41 -9.08 10.00
C ARG A 157 16.36 -8.13 9.26
N ARG A 158 16.04 -7.79 8.01
CA ARG A 158 16.97 -7.09 7.10
C ARG A 158 16.67 -5.62 6.90
N VAL A 159 15.47 -5.18 7.26
CA VAL A 159 15.06 -3.80 7.09
C VAL A 159 15.88 -2.87 7.97
N ASP A 160 16.40 -1.83 7.33
CA ASP A 160 16.95 -0.66 7.97
C ASP A 160 15.85 0.40 8.09
N ASN A 161 15.40 0.68 9.31
CA ASN A 161 14.33 1.63 9.58
C ASN A 161 14.71 3.07 9.17
N ASP A 162 15.99 3.44 9.24
CA ASP A 162 16.43 4.78 8.86
C ASP A 162 16.41 4.93 7.35
N ALA A 163 16.79 3.89 6.61
CA ALA A 163 16.69 3.86 5.15
C ALA A 163 15.21 3.97 4.69
N VAL A 164 14.31 3.21 5.32
CA VAL A 164 12.87 3.31 5.04
C VAL A 164 12.35 4.71 5.36
N ARG A 165 12.73 5.27 6.50
CA ARG A 165 12.32 6.63 6.90
C ARG A 165 12.79 7.70 5.90
N ALA A 166 14.00 7.56 5.36
CA ALA A 166 14.54 8.46 4.36
C ALA A 166 13.75 8.44 3.04
N ILE A 167 13.25 7.27 2.62
CA ILE A 167 12.38 7.15 1.42
C ILE A 167 11.09 7.97 1.60
N TRP A 168 10.56 7.99 2.83
CA TRP A 168 9.31 8.67 3.15
C TRP A 168 9.47 10.15 3.54
N THR A 169 10.70 10.65 3.69
CA THR A 169 10.97 12.06 4.04
C THR A 169 10.21 13.07 3.16
N PRO A 170 10.14 12.93 1.82
CA PRO A 170 9.40 13.87 0.98
C PRO A 170 7.91 13.99 1.32
N ALA A 171 7.28 12.90 1.77
CA ALA A 171 5.87 12.91 2.17
C ALA A 171 5.66 13.46 3.59
N LEU A 172 6.66 13.31 4.48
CA LEU A 172 6.64 13.82 5.86
C LEU A 172 6.80 15.34 5.96
N GLU A 173 7.33 15.98 4.92
CA GLU A 173 7.58 17.42 4.86
C GLU A 173 6.42 18.23 4.25
N LEU A 174 5.35 17.55 3.79
CA LEU A 174 4.14 18.17 3.23
C LEU A 174 3.09 18.47 4.30
#